data_AF-A0A4U5QH78-F1
#
_entry.id   AF-A0A4U5QH78-F1
#
_cell.length_a   1.000
_cell.length_b   1.000
_cell.length_c   1.000
_cell.angle_alpha   90.00
_cell.angle_beta   90.00
_cell.angle_gamma   90.00
#
_symmetry.space_group_name_H-M   'P 1'
#
loop_
_entity.id
_entity.type
_entity.pdbx_description
1 polymer ?
#
loop_
_entity_poly.entity_id
_entity_poly.type
_entity_poly.pdbx_seq_one_letter_code
_entity_poly.pdbx_strand_id
1 'polypeptide(L)'
;MPEKIDIVIADHASLQQSTSRFDEWLKSMMDRKREQTGNYQLGGPIIPRVPSTFRKIENNSDCYDPSVVSIGPYHHGKPELKEMEDNKVTFASQFVMESQVAPDTMFRKVEGVASNARKCYTEDSTQKFEERSFPR
;
A
#
# COMPACT_ATOMS: atom_id res chain seq x y z
N MET A 1 36.33 -1.39 -16.89
CA MET A 1 37.02 -1.59 -15.60
C MET A 1 36.14 -0.96 -14.54
N PRO A 2 35.41 -1.72 -13.70
CA PRO A 2 34.62 -1.13 -12.63
C PRO A 2 35.54 -0.66 -11.50
N GLU A 3 35.36 0.58 -11.04
CA GLU A 3 36.06 1.13 -9.88
C GLU A 3 35.65 0.37 -8.60
N LYS A 4 36.66 -0.14 -7.89
CA LYS A 4 36.50 -0.85 -6.62
C LYS A 4 36.27 0.19 -5.53
N ILE A 5 35.11 0.14 -4.88
CA ILE A 5 34.81 0.96 -3.70
C ILE A 5 35.34 0.20 -2.49
N ASP A 6 36.46 0.66 -1.93
CA ASP A 6 37.02 0.12 -0.69
C ASP A 6 36.36 0.84 0.50
N ILE A 7 35.56 0.10 1.28
CA ILE A 7 35.01 0.62 2.54
C ILE A 7 36.10 0.50 3.60
N VAL A 8 36.75 1.62 3.89
CA VAL A 8 37.72 1.74 4.96
C VAL A 8 36.98 1.86 6.29
N ILE A 9 37.06 0.83 7.14
CA ILE A 9 36.55 0.88 8.51
C ILE A 9 37.61 1.59 9.36
N ALA A 10 37.36 2.86 9.70
CA ALA A 10 38.23 3.66 10.54
C ALA A 10 38.16 3.23 12.02
N ASP A 11 39.30 3.32 12.71
CA ASP A 11 39.50 2.96 14.11
C ASP A 11 38.59 3.74 15.08
N HIS A 12 38.15 3.04 16.13
CA HIS A 12 37.05 3.39 17.03
C HIS A 12 37.26 4.66 17.88
N ALA A 13 38.48 5.21 17.90
CA ALA A 13 38.82 6.35 18.73
C ALA A 13 38.30 7.71 18.21
N SER A 14 37.80 7.77 16.97
CA SER A 14 37.33 9.02 16.33
C SER A 14 35.80 9.15 16.21
N LEU A 15 35.03 8.22 16.79
CA LEU A 15 33.57 8.09 16.61
C LEU A 15 32.67 8.97 17.50
N GLN A 16 33.20 9.83 18.39
CA GLN A 16 32.34 10.51 19.38
C GLN A 16 31.55 11.72 18.85
N GLN A 17 31.88 12.26 17.67
CA GLN A 17 31.16 13.42 17.11
C GLN A 17 30.14 13.06 16.02
N SER A 18 30.34 12.00 15.23
CA SER A 18 29.45 11.70 14.10
C SER A 18 28.19 10.93 14.52
N THR A 19 28.25 10.16 15.61
CA THR A 19 27.10 9.42 16.15
C THR A 19 26.05 10.38 16.73
N SER A 20 26.48 11.41 17.49
CA SER A 20 25.58 12.40 18.11
C SER A 20 24.68 13.11 17.09
N ARG A 21 25.24 13.65 16.00
CA ARG A 21 24.46 14.40 15.00
C ARG A 21 23.52 13.51 14.19
N PHE A 22 23.95 12.28 13.89
CA PHE A 22 23.15 11.31 13.16
C PHE A 22 21.99 10.78 14.03
N ASP A 23 22.25 10.50 15.30
CA ASP A 23 21.26 10.06 16.28
C ASP A 23 20.26 11.17 16.61
N GLU A 24 20.71 12.41 16.74
CA GLU A 24 19.82 13.58 16.92
C GLU A 24 18.95 13.82 15.69
N TRP A 25 19.51 13.68 14.48
CA TRP A 25 18.74 13.80 13.25
C TRP A 25 17.70 12.68 13.11
N LEU A 26 18.05 11.45 13.47
CA LEU A 26 17.12 10.31 13.50
C LEU A 26 16.03 10.50 14.56
N LYS A 27 16.38 10.93 15.78
CA LYS A 27 15.43 11.27 16.84
C LYS A 27 14.49 12.38 16.39
N SER A 28 15.03 13.46 15.84
CA SER A 28 14.24 14.54 15.26
C SER A 28 13.35 14.05 14.12
N MET A 29 13.78 13.09 13.30
CA MET A 29 12.93 12.50 12.26
C MET A 29 11.76 11.70 12.85
N MET A 30 12.04 10.90 13.87
CA MET A 30 11.03 10.10 14.57
C MET A 30 10.04 11.00 15.33
N ASP A 31 10.53 12.10 15.90
CA ASP A 31 9.71 13.11 16.60
C ASP A 31 8.90 13.97 15.61
N ARG A 32 9.44 14.32 14.43
CA ARG A 32 8.70 14.98 13.33
C ARG A 32 7.49 14.17 12.89
N LYS A 33 7.60 12.85 12.89
CA LYS A 33 6.48 11.94 12.58
C LYS A 33 5.39 11.98 13.66
N ARG A 34 5.72 12.39 14.89
CA ARG A 34 4.82 12.50 16.04
C ARG A 34 4.08 13.84 16.12
N GLU A 35 4.65 14.90 15.51
CA GLU A 35 4.03 16.24 15.45
C GLU A 35 3.20 16.45 14.17
N GLN A 36 3.60 15.86 13.03
CA GLN A 36 2.79 15.88 11.80
C GLN A 36 1.56 14.96 11.85
N THR A 37 1.44 14.10 12.87
CA THR A 37 0.21 13.36 13.18
C THR A 37 -0.89 14.22 13.83
N GLY A 38 -0.74 15.55 13.84
CA GLY A 38 -1.77 16.50 14.32
C GLY A 38 -3.08 16.56 13.51
N ASN A 39 -3.26 15.70 12.50
CA ASN A 39 -4.57 15.40 11.90
C ASN A 39 -4.69 14.03 11.19
N TYR A 40 -3.61 13.24 11.11
CA TYR A 40 -3.72 11.83 10.75
C TYR A 40 -4.04 11.06 12.02
N GLN A 41 -5.32 10.69 12.18
CA GLN A 41 -5.79 9.73 13.17
C GLN A 41 -4.78 8.58 13.27
N LEU A 42 -4.06 8.50 14.39
CA LEU A 42 -3.16 7.39 14.67
C LEU A 42 -3.95 6.08 14.62
N GLY A 43 -3.49 5.12 13.81
CA GLY A 43 -3.59 3.70 14.16
C GLY A 43 -4.12 2.72 13.12
N GLY A 44 -4.39 3.11 11.87
CA GLY A 44 -4.84 2.18 10.82
C GLY A 44 -3.70 1.61 9.96
N PRO A 45 -3.82 0.38 9.43
CA PRO A 45 -2.89 -0.12 8.42
C PRO A 45 -2.93 0.77 7.16
N ILE A 46 -1.78 1.05 6.55
CA ILE A 46 -1.69 1.77 5.27
C ILE A 46 -1.34 0.76 4.17
N ILE A 47 -1.95 0.90 2.99
CA ILE A 47 -1.61 0.13 1.78
C ILE A 47 -0.76 1.04 0.87
N PRO A 48 0.57 0.94 0.93
CA PRO A 48 1.45 1.84 0.20
C PRO A 48 1.37 1.57 -1.30
N ARG A 49 1.31 2.65 -2.11
CA ARG A 49 1.60 2.54 -3.54
C ARG A 49 3.09 2.30 -3.70
N VAL A 50 3.47 1.33 -4.53
CA VAL A 50 4.88 1.11 -4.87
C VAL A 50 5.43 2.33 -5.62
N PRO A 51 6.50 2.99 -5.11
CA PRO A 51 7.13 4.11 -5.79
C PRO A 51 7.57 3.76 -7.21
N SER A 52 7.44 4.72 -8.14
CA SER A 52 7.81 4.54 -9.55
C SER A 52 9.28 4.15 -9.74
N THR A 53 10.17 4.58 -8.84
CA THR A 53 11.60 4.25 -8.90
C THR A 53 11.83 2.75 -8.76
N PHE A 54 11.08 2.06 -7.89
CA PHE A 54 11.20 0.61 -7.74
C PHE A 54 10.62 -0.15 -8.93
N ARG A 55 9.50 0.34 -9.48
CA ARG A 55 8.88 -0.25 -10.68
C ARG A 55 9.73 -0.13 -11.94
N LYS A 56 10.67 0.82 -11.99
CA LYS A 56 11.60 1.03 -13.11
C LYS A 56 12.85 0.14 -13.04
N ILE A 57 13.06 -0.60 -11.95
CA ILE A 57 14.14 -1.59 -11.86
C ILE A 57 13.71 -2.78 -12.72
N GLU A 58 14.46 -3.07 -13.79
CA GLU A 58 14.10 -4.09 -14.80
C GLU A 58 13.70 -5.43 -14.15
N ASN A 59 14.52 -5.92 -13.22
CA ASN A 59 14.30 -7.20 -12.53
C ASN A 59 13.09 -7.23 -11.58
N ASN A 60 12.49 -6.07 -11.26
CA ASN A 60 11.36 -5.98 -10.32
C ASN A 60 10.07 -5.51 -11.00
N SER A 61 10.12 -5.18 -12.29
CA SER A 61 9.02 -4.53 -13.01
C SER A 61 7.69 -5.30 -12.87
N ASP A 62 7.74 -6.63 -12.93
CA ASP A 62 6.57 -7.51 -12.82
C ASP A 62 6.28 -8.01 -11.39
N CYS A 63 7.08 -7.62 -10.38
CA CYS A 63 6.92 -8.13 -9.01
C CYS A 63 5.83 -7.40 -8.20
N TYR A 64 5.38 -6.25 -8.68
CA TYR A 64 4.51 -5.35 -7.92
C TYR A 64 3.05 -5.39 -8.34
N ASP A 65 2.75 -6.07 -9.43
CA ASP A 65 1.41 -6.21 -9.96
C ASP A 65 0.94 -7.66 -9.79
N PRO A 66 -0.31 -7.89 -9.36
CA PRO A 66 -0.82 -9.24 -9.23
C PRO A 66 -0.94 -9.88 -10.62
N SER A 67 -0.68 -11.17 -10.73
CA SER A 67 -0.72 -11.89 -12.02
C SER A 67 -2.10 -12.42 -12.40
N VAL A 68 -3.02 -12.50 -11.43
CA VAL A 68 -4.32 -13.16 -11.60
C VAL A 68 -5.45 -12.20 -11.29
N VAL A 69 -5.52 -11.71 -10.06
CA VAL A 69 -6.66 -10.93 -9.57
C VAL A 69 -6.22 -9.53 -9.17
N SER A 70 -6.90 -8.52 -9.70
CA SER A 70 -6.70 -7.12 -9.28
C SER A 70 -6.96 -6.95 -7.78
N ILE A 71 -6.07 -6.27 -7.06
CA ILE A 71 -6.19 -6.03 -5.61
C ILE A 71 -6.29 -4.52 -5.37
N GLY A 72 -7.52 -4.04 -5.23
CA GLY A 72 -7.81 -2.65 -4.90
C GLY A 72 -7.47 -1.63 -6.01
N PRO A 73 -7.57 -0.33 -5.68
CA PRO A 73 -7.57 0.78 -6.65
C PRO A 73 -6.27 0.93 -7.46
N TYR A 74 -5.12 0.49 -6.94
CA TYR A 74 -3.83 0.55 -7.65
C TYR A 74 -3.75 -0.43 -8.84
N HIS A 75 -4.54 -1.51 -8.82
CA HIS A 75 -4.50 -2.56 -9.85
C HIS A 75 -5.79 -2.63 -10.68
N HIS A 76 -6.83 -1.86 -10.30
CA HIS A 76 -8.13 -1.89 -10.96
C HIS A 76 -8.09 -1.40 -12.41
N GLY A 77 -8.74 -2.15 -13.30
CA GLY A 77 -8.92 -1.80 -14.72
C GLY A 77 -7.72 -2.12 -15.61
N LYS A 78 -6.76 -2.87 -15.08
CA LYS A 78 -5.60 -3.34 -15.83
C LYS A 78 -6.03 -4.38 -16.87
N PRO A 79 -5.66 -4.21 -18.16
CA PRO A 79 -6.10 -5.11 -19.23
C PRO A 79 -5.77 -6.58 -18.95
N GLU A 80 -4.59 -6.84 -18.36
CA GLU A 80 -4.11 -8.17 -18.02
C GLU A 80 -4.90 -8.85 -16.89
N LEU A 81 -5.70 -8.10 -16.13
CA LEU A 81 -6.49 -8.60 -14.99
C LEU A 81 -7.99 -8.64 -15.27
N LYS A 82 -8.43 -8.16 -16.44
CA LYS A 82 -9.84 -7.94 -16.76
C LYS A 82 -10.69 -9.20 -16.62
N GLU A 83 -10.20 -10.34 -17.12
CA GLU A 83 -10.92 -11.62 -17.05
C GLU A 83 -11.27 -11.99 -15.60
N MET A 84 -10.31 -11.83 -14.69
CA MET A 84 -10.54 -12.12 -13.28
C MET A 84 -11.33 -11.02 -12.57
N GLU A 85 -11.30 -9.77 -13.05
CA GLU A 85 -12.21 -8.73 -12.57
C GLU A 85 -13.67 -9.06 -12.90
N ASP A 86 -13.96 -9.55 -14.11
CA ASP A 86 -15.30 -10.01 -14.49
C ASP A 86 -15.72 -11.23 -13.65
N ASN A 87 -14.80 -12.19 -13.44
CA ASN A 87 -15.07 -13.37 -12.62
C ASN A 87 -15.30 -13.05 -11.13
N LYS A 88 -14.71 -11.99 -10.57
CA LYS A 88 -15.00 -11.57 -9.17
C LYS A 88 -16.48 -11.34 -8.94
N VAL A 89 -17.16 -10.70 -9.89
CA VAL A 89 -18.59 -10.39 -9.78
C VAL A 89 -19.40 -11.68 -9.77
N THR A 90 -19.07 -12.60 -10.69
CA THR A 90 -19.69 -13.93 -10.77
C THR A 90 -19.50 -14.72 -9.46
N PHE A 91 -18.27 -14.79 -8.95
CA PHE A 91 -17.95 -15.50 -7.71
C PHE A 91 -18.59 -14.85 -6.49
N ALA A 92 -18.62 -13.53 -6.40
CA ALA A 92 -19.29 -12.82 -5.32
C ALA A 92 -20.81 -13.10 -5.34
N SER A 93 -21.43 -13.09 -6.53
CA SER A 93 -22.84 -13.44 -6.69
C SER A 93 -23.12 -14.88 -6.27
N GLN A 94 -22.29 -15.83 -6.72
CA GLN A 94 -22.42 -17.24 -6.34
C GLN A 94 -22.27 -17.44 -4.83
N PHE A 95 -21.25 -16.82 -4.23
CA PHE A 95 -21.02 -16.88 -2.79
C PHE A 95 -22.22 -16.35 -2.00
N VAL A 96 -22.82 -15.23 -2.42
CA VAL A 96 -24.01 -14.68 -1.77
C VAL A 96 -25.18 -15.67 -1.85
N MET A 97 -25.43 -16.26 -3.02
CA MET A 97 -26.51 -17.24 -3.20
C MET A 97 -26.32 -18.48 -2.31
N GLU A 98 -25.10 -18.96 -2.17
CA GLU A 98 -24.78 -20.16 -1.37
C GLU A 98 -24.74 -19.87 0.14
N SER A 99 -24.48 -18.63 0.55
CA SER A 99 -24.27 -18.26 1.96
C SER A 99 -25.52 -18.33 2.86
N GLN A 100 -26.72 -18.42 2.27
CA GLN A 100 -28.01 -18.28 2.96
C GLN A 100 -28.18 -16.94 3.73
N VAL A 101 -27.29 -15.97 3.50
CA VAL A 101 -27.37 -14.61 4.06
C VAL A 101 -28.08 -13.72 3.05
N ALA A 102 -29.00 -12.88 3.54
CA ALA A 102 -29.66 -11.90 2.68
C ALA A 102 -28.63 -10.99 1.96
N PRO A 103 -28.76 -10.76 0.63
CA PRO A 103 -27.80 -9.98 -0.14
C PRO A 103 -27.49 -8.60 0.46
N ASP A 104 -28.51 -7.88 0.94
CA ASP A 104 -28.34 -6.58 1.58
C ASP A 104 -27.49 -6.64 2.86
N THR A 105 -27.63 -7.71 3.64
CA THR A 105 -26.84 -7.93 4.85
C THR A 105 -25.37 -8.18 4.49
N MET A 106 -25.12 -8.97 3.44
CA MET A 106 -23.75 -9.19 2.95
C MET A 106 -23.16 -7.88 2.42
N PHE A 107 -23.92 -7.14 1.60
CA PHE A 107 -23.48 -5.87 1.03
C PHE A 107 -23.09 -4.87 2.12
N ARG A 108 -23.91 -4.69 3.17
CA ARG A 108 -23.58 -3.79 4.30
C ARG A 108 -22.31 -4.19 5.02
N LYS A 109 -22.05 -5.50 5.18
CA LYS A 109 -20.78 -5.98 5.77
C LYS A 109 -19.58 -5.62 4.90
N VAL A 110 -19.68 -5.84 3.59
CA VAL A 110 -18.62 -5.50 2.63
C VAL A 110 -18.40 -4.00 2.57
N GLU A 111 -19.48 -3.21 2.51
CA GLU A 111 -19.44 -1.73 2.49
C GLU A 111 -18.71 -1.18 3.73
N GLY A 112 -18.99 -1.73 4.92
CA GLY A 112 -18.29 -1.34 6.15
C GLY A 112 -16.79 -1.63 6.12
N VAL A 113 -16.38 -2.80 5.62
CA VAL A 113 -14.95 -3.14 5.47
C VAL A 113 -14.29 -2.27 4.40
N ALA A 114 -14.97 -2.06 3.27
CA ALA A 114 -14.45 -1.30 2.14
C ALA A 114 -14.26 0.18 2.46
N SER A 115 -15.18 0.81 3.22
CA SER A 115 -15.00 2.20 3.69
C SER A 115 -13.74 2.36 4.54
N ASN A 116 -13.41 1.38 5.38
CA ASN A 116 -12.17 1.38 6.14
C ASN A 116 -10.94 1.13 5.26
N ALA A 117 -11.01 0.14 4.36
CA ALA A 117 -9.92 -0.14 3.42
C ALA A 117 -9.61 1.05 2.51
N ARG A 118 -10.62 1.82 2.10
CA ARG A 118 -10.44 3.04 1.28
C ARG A 118 -9.51 4.04 1.94
N LYS A 119 -9.62 4.21 3.27
CA LYS A 119 -8.78 5.12 4.07
C LYS A 119 -7.32 4.66 4.16
N CYS A 120 -7.03 3.40 3.82
CA CYS A 120 -5.68 2.85 3.79
C CYS A 120 -4.93 3.20 2.49
N TYR A 121 -5.62 3.66 1.45
CA TYR A 121 -5.05 4.03 0.16
C TYR A 121 -4.79 5.54 0.07
N THR A 122 -3.96 5.95 -0.89
CA THR A 122 -3.80 7.38 -1.19
C THR A 122 -5.08 7.95 -1.81
N GLU A 123 -5.43 9.19 -1.45
CA GLU A 123 -6.68 9.83 -1.89
C GLU A 123 -6.86 9.80 -3.42
N ASP A 124 -5.80 10.12 -4.16
CA ASP A 124 -5.78 10.13 -5.63
C ASP A 124 -6.12 8.77 -6.26
N SER A 125 -5.79 7.65 -5.60
CA SER A 125 -6.14 6.32 -6.11
C SER A 125 -7.62 5.96 -5.94
N THR A 126 -8.28 6.56 -4.95
CA THR A 126 -9.67 6.23 -4.62
C THR A 126 -10.67 7.26 -5.14
N GLN A 127 -10.19 8.40 -5.65
CA GLN A 127 -11.04 9.50 -6.13
C GLN A 127 -11.91 9.09 -7.33
N LYS A 128 -11.42 8.18 -8.17
CA LYS A 128 -12.16 7.66 -9.34
C LYS A 128 -13.34 6.76 -8.98
N PHE A 129 -13.49 6.40 -7.70
CA PHE A 129 -14.58 5.56 -7.21
C PHE A 129 -15.49 6.38 -6.30
N GLU A 130 -16.79 6.37 -6.59
CA GLU A 130 -17.79 6.74 -5.59
C GLU A 130 -17.70 5.81 -4.37
N GLU A 131 -18.05 6.28 -3.18
CA GLU A 131 -17.89 5.49 -1.95
C GLU A 131 -18.60 4.13 -2.03
N ARG A 132 -19.81 4.11 -2.59
CA ARG A 132 -20.62 2.89 -2.79
C ARG A 132 -20.12 1.98 -3.92
N SER A 133 -19.25 2.51 -4.78
CA SER A 133 -18.67 1.81 -5.93
C SER A 133 -17.27 1.28 -5.65
N PHE A 134 -16.57 1.79 -4.62
CA PHE A 134 -15.30 1.25 -4.15
C PHE A 134 -15.32 -0.25 -3.75
N PRO A 135 -16.38 -0.80 -3.12
CA PRO A 135 -16.46 -2.23 -2.84
C PRO A 135 -16.78 -3.11 -4.05
N ARG A 136 -17.03 -2.54 -5.24
CA ARG A 136 -17.51 -3.27 -6.43
C ARG A 136 -16.35 -3.72 -7.32
#